data_AF-X0T3I9-F1
#
_entry.id   AF-X0T3I9-F1
#
_cell.length_a   1.000
_cell.length_b   1.000
_cell.length_c   1.000
_cell.angle_alpha   90.00
_cell.angle_beta   90.00
_cell.angle_gamma   90.00
#
_symmetry.space_group_name_H-M   'P 1'
#
loop_
_entity.id
_entity.type
_entity.pdbx_description
1 polymer ?
#
loop_
_entity_poly.entity_id
_entity_poly.type
_entity_poly.pdbx_seq_one_letter_code
_entity_poly.pdbx_strand_id
1 'polypeptide(L)'
;MIDDKELSSFIPERDTIYDIRYTKQGRGLLFVISGPSGVGKGTLRKKVFNIFPDLKYSVSVNTRPPRKGEIEGKDYYFVTVDEFKKRIKENRFVEWAIVHGDYKGTPTIFLIEEL
;
A
#
# COMPACT_ATOMS: atom_id res chain seq x y z
N MET A 1 -35.47 2.86 11.22
CA MET A 1 -34.36 1.89 11.32
C MET A 1 -34.80 0.69 10.51
N ILE A 2 -34.14 0.44 9.38
CA ILE A 2 -34.45 -0.68 8.48
C ILE A 2 -33.53 -1.84 8.89
N ASP A 3 -34.08 -3.06 8.91
CA ASP A 3 -33.43 -4.32 9.31
C ASP A 3 -32.29 -4.71 8.34
N ASP A 4 -31.18 -5.22 8.88
CA ASP A 4 -29.97 -5.63 8.15
C ASP A 4 -30.25 -6.72 7.09
N LYS A 5 -31.36 -7.47 7.22
CA LYS A 5 -31.79 -8.45 6.21
C LYS A 5 -32.47 -7.84 4.98
N GLU A 6 -33.04 -6.63 5.06
CA GLU A 6 -33.54 -5.91 3.87
C GLU A 6 -32.41 -5.23 3.11
N LEU A 7 -31.30 -4.89 3.78
CA LEU A 7 -30.12 -4.32 3.13
C LEU A 7 -29.39 -5.32 2.22
N SER A 8 -29.40 -6.61 2.56
CA SER A 8 -28.71 -7.65 1.79
C SER A 8 -29.46 -8.09 0.53
N SER A 9 -30.76 -7.81 0.41
CA SER A 9 -31.57 -8.14 -0.78
C SER A 9 -31.50 -7.07 -1.88
N PHE A 10 -30.98 -5.88 -1.59
CA PHE A 10 -30.83 -4.76 -2.53
C PHE A 10 -29.41 -4.60 -3.11
N ILE A 11 -28.46 -5.46 -2.74
CA ILE A 11 -27.09 -5.41 -3.27
C ILE A 11 -26.98 -6.48 -4.37
N PRO A 12 -27.14 -6.12 -5.66
CA PRO A 12 -26.85 -7.06 -6.73
C PRO A 12 -25.38 -7.43 -6.70
N GLU A 13 -25.03 -8.59 -7.27
CA GLU A 13 -23.64 -9.01 -7.53
C GLU A 13 -22.88 -7.85 -8.21
N ARG A 14 -22.03 -7.14 -7.46
CA ARG A 14 -21.44 -5.86 -7.91
C ARG A 14 -19.98 -6.01 -8.30
N ASP A 15 -19.71 -5.64 -9.54
CA ASP A 15 -18.42 -5.16 -10.03
C ASP A 15 -17.86 -4.07 -9.09
N THR A 16 -16.64 -4.32 -8.64
CA THR A 16 -15.97 -3.73 -7.47
C THR A 16 -15.48 -2.29 -7.63
N ILE A 17 -15.90 -1.57 -8.68
CA ILE A 17 -15.25 -0.30 -9.07
C ILE A 17 -15.83 0.94 -8.33
N TYR A 18 -16.97 0.84 -7.64
CA TYR A 18 -17.64 2.05 -7.08
C TYR A 18 -18.02 2.03 -5.60
N ASP A 19 -17.68 1.01 -4.82
CA ASP A 19 -18.05 0.98 -3.39
C ASP A 19 -17.02 1.68 -2.48
N ILE A 20 -16.70 2.93 -2.80
CA ILE A 20 -15.88 3.83 -1.98
C ILE A 20 -16.72 4.46 -0.85
N ARG A 21 -18.04 4.21 -0.79
CA ARG A 21 -18.98 4.97 0.04
C ARG A 21 -19.28 4.38 1.42
N TYR A 22 -18.63 3.28 1.81
CA TYR A 22 -18.80 2.68 3.14
C TYR A 22 -17.47 2.50 3.90
N THR A 23 -16.68 3.57 4.03
CA THR A 23 -15.73 3.64 5.15
C THR A 23 -16.47 4.18 6.37
N LYS A 24 -16.64 3.35 7.40
CA LYS A 24 -17.08 3.74 8.74
C LYS A 24 -16.42 5.07 9.12
N GLN A 25 -17.20 6.10 9.47
CA GLN A 25 -16.70 7.46 9.72
C GLN A 25 -15.45 7.43 10.62
N GLY A 26 -14.33 7.92 10.09
CA GLY A 26 -13.05 8.06 10.81
C GLY A 26 -11.91 7.11 10.41
N ARG A 27 -12.07 6.21 9.43
CA ARG A 27 -10.97 5.36 8.92
C ARG A 27 -10.54 5.75 7.50
N GLY A 28 -9.23 5.73 7.25
CA GLY A 28 -8.67 6.00 5.92
C GLY A 28 -9.04 4.89 4.91
N LEU A 29 -9.00 5.22 3.61
CA LEU A 29 -9.22 4.24 2.54
C LEU A 29 -7.88 3.79 1.94
N LEU A 30 -7.62 2.48 1.97
CA LEU A 30 -6.44 1.88 1.38
C LEU A 30 -6.64 1.59 -0.11
N PHE A 31 -5.78 2.16 -0.95
CA PHE A 31 -5.72 1.85 -2.37
C PHE A 31 -4.50 0.97 -2.68
N VAL A 32 -4.72 -0.14 -3.38
CA VAL A 32 -3.66 -1.04 -3.84
C VAL A 32 -3.61 -1.03 -5.37
N ILE A 33 -2.47 -0.64 -5.94
CA ILE A 33 -2.23 -0.66 -7.38
C ILE A 33 -1.27 -1.80 -7.71
N SER A 34 -1.76 -2.87 -8.32
CA SER A 34 -1.00 -4.07 -8.67
C SER A 34 -0.84 -4.25 -10.19
N GLY A 35 0.11 -5.10 -10.60
CA GLY A 35 0.38 -5.43 -12.01
C GLY A 35 1.86 -5.73 -12.29
N PRO A 36 2.21 -6.34 -13.44
CA PRO A 36 3.59 -6.72 -13.77
C PRO A 36 4.57 -5.54 -13.83
N SER A 37 5.87 -5.84 -13.82
CA SER A 37 6.89 -4.82 -14.09
C SER A 37 6.67 -4.19 -15.48
N GLY A 38 6.92 -2.89 -15.62
CA GLY A 38 6.76 -2.18 -16.90
C GLY A 38 5.33 -1.71 -17.26
N VAL A 39 4.27 -2.18 -16.57
CA VAL A 39 2.86 -1.81 -16.90
C VAL A 39 2.49 -0.34 -16.59
N GLY A 40 3.38 0.43 -15.98
CA GLY A 40 3.16 1.87 -15.74
C GLY A 40 2.61 2.26 -14.36
N LYS A 41 2.62 1.36 -13.35
CA LYS A 41 2.17 1.65 -11.97
C LYS A 41 2.77 2.93 -11.36
N GLY A 42 4.08 3.13 -11.55
CA GLY A 42 4.77 4.32 -11.05
C GLY A 42 4.33 5.61 -11.75
N THR A 43 4.00 5.54 -13.04
CA THR A 43 3.45 6.66 -13.81
C THR A 43 2.04 7.01 -13.33
N LEU A 44 1.20 6.00 -13.10
CA LEU A 44 -0.14 6.19 -12.54
C LEU A 44 -0.07 6.84 -11.17
N ARG A 45 0.77 6.33 -10.26
CA ARG A 45 1.00 6.91 -8.93
C ARG A 45 1.32 8.41 -9.03
N LYS A 46 2.29 8.80 -9.85
CA LYS A 46 2.67 10.21 -10.02
C LYS A 46 1.50 11.10 -10.47
N LYS A 47 0.70 10.63 -11.43
CA LYS A 47 -0.47 11.38 -11.92
C LYS A 47 -1.56 11.51 -10.85
N VAL A 48 -1.85 10.43 -10.12
CA VAL A 48 -2.90 10.38 -9.10
C VAL A 48 -2.56 11.30 -7.92
N PHE A 49 -1.31 11.33 -7.46
CA PHE A 49 -0.87 12.23 -6.38
C PHE A 49 -0.92 13.72 -6.76
N ASN A 50 -0.87 14.06 -8.06
CA ASN A 50 -1.08 15.44 -8.50
C ASN A 50 -2.55 15.86 -8.47
N ILE A 51 -3.49 14.90 -8.50
CA ILE A 51 -4.94 15.16 -8.54
C ILE A 51 -5.50 15.17 -7.11
N PHE A 52 -5.01 14.30 -6.24
CA PHE A 52 -5.49 14.15 -4.87
C PHE A 52 -4.35 14.45 -3.86
N PRO A 53 -4.25 15.70 -3.38
CA PRO A 53 -3.14 16.12 -2.51
C PRO A 53 -3.17 15.44 -1.13
N ASP A 54 -4.34 14.96 -0.70
CA ASP A 54 -4.52 14.27 0.60
C ASP A 54 -4.06 12.80 0.58
N LEU A 55 -3.67 12.27 -0.59
CA LEU A 55 -3.14 10.92 -0.67
C LEU A 55 -1.78 10.82 0.00
N LYS A 56 -1.62 9.78 0.81
CA LYS A 56 -0.36 9.44 1.45
C LYS A 56 0.23 8.19 0.79
N TYR A 57 1.55 8.17 0.62
CA TYR A 57 2.25 7.07 -0.02
C TYR A 57 2.94 6.18 1.01
N SER A 58 2.62 4.90 1.02
CA SER A 58 3.36 3.90 1.79
C SER A 58 4.71 3.64 1.13
N VAL A 59 5.78 4.12 1.76
CA VAL A 59 7.16 3.93 1.29
C VAL A 59 7.64 2.53 1.70
N SER A 60 7.96 1.69 0.73
CA SER A 60 8.44 0.33 0.97
C SER A 60 9.87 0.33 1.55
N VAL A 61 10.22 -0.77 2.23
CA VAL A 61 11.58 -1.07 2.68
C VAL A 61 12.29 -1.91 1.63
N ASN A 62 13.58 -1.69 1.43
CA ASN A 62 14.39 -2.40 0.44
C ASN A 62 15.82 -2.66 0.96
N THR A 63 16.41 -3.79 0.56
CA THR A 63 17.75 -4.20 1.02
C THR A 63 18.88 -3.90 0.04
N ARG A 64 18.56 -3.59 -1.23
CA ARG A 64 19.61 -3.07 -2.12
C ARG A 64 20.07 -1.69 -1.68
N PRO A 65 21.31 -1.30 -2.01
CA PRO A 65 21.74 0.08 -1.88
C PRO A 65 20.87 1.04 -2.72
N PRO A 66 20.75 2.32 -2.29
CA PRO A 66 20.11 3.36 -3.08
C PRO A 66 20.84 3.55 -4.41
N ARG A 67 20.08 3.76 -5.48
CA ARG A 67 20.62 4.15 -6.79
C ARG A 67 20.85 5.67 -6.80
N LYS A 68 21.66 6.14 -7.75
CA LYS A 68 21.90 7.58 -7.93
C LYS A 68 20.58 8.34 -8.08
N GLY A 69 20.35 9.29 -7.18
CA GLY A 69 19.16 10.15 -7.16
C GLY A 69 17.99 9.62 -6.34
N GLU A 70 18.06 8.40 -5.78
CA GLU A 70 17.08 7.93 -4.82
C GLU A 70 17.32 8.54 -3.44
N ILE A 71 16.23 8.80 -2.72
CA ILE A 71 16.22 9.49 -1.43
C ILE A 71 15.65 8.56 -0.37
N GLU A 72 16.42 8.37 0.72
CA GLU A 72 16.00 7.62 1.91
C GLU A 72 14.69 8.16 2.48
N GLY A 73 13.75 7.26 2.77
CA GLY A 73 12.43 7.59 3.32
C GLY A 73 11.45 8.21 2.32
N LYS A 74 11.86 8.38 1.05
CA LYS A 74 10.98 8.85 -0.03
C LYS A 74 10.78 7.80 -1.12
N ASP A 75 11.87 7.24 -1.63
CA ASP A 75 11.81 6.21 -2.66
C ASP A 75 11.70 4.82 -2.02
N TYR A 76 12.54 4.57 -1.03
CA TYR A 76 12.51 3.40 -0.14
C TYR A 76 13.09 3.79 1.22
N TYR A 77 12.82 2.95 2.23
CA TYR A 77 13.71 2.84 3.38
C TYR A 77 14.79 1.80 3.05
N PHE A 78 16.04 2.22 2.94
CA PHE A 78 17.16 1.33 2.60
C PHE A 78 17.77 0.74 3.87
N VAL A 79 17.70 -0.58 4.03
CA VAL A 79 18.17 -1.30 5.23
C VAL A 79 19.08 -2.46 4.86
N THR A 80 19.83 -2.99 5.84
CA THR A 80 20.60 -4.22 5.61
C THR A 80 19.67 -5.44 5.55
N VAL A 81 20.15 -6.54 4.94
CA VAL A 81 19.42 -7.82 4.92
C VAL A 81 19.12 -8.33 6.34
N ASP A 82 20.06 -8.16 7.27
CA ASP A 82 19.88 -8.60 8.66
C ASP A 82 18.78 -7.80 9.37
N GLU A 83 18.76 -6.48 9.19
CA GLU A 83 17.68 -5.62 9.71
C GLU A 83 16.34 -5.99 9.07
N PHE A 84 16.29 -6.25 7.76
CA PHE A 84 15.07 -6.70 7.09
C PHE A 84 14.56 -8.02 7.68
N LYS A 85 15.45 -9.01 7.85
CA LYS A 85 15.10 -10.31 8.45
C LYS A 85 14.64 -10.17 9.90
N LYS A 86 15.23 -9.25 10.67
CA LYS A 86 14.75 -8.91 12.02
C LYS A 86 13.31 -8.38 11.96
N ARG A 87 13.01 -7.46 11.04
CA ARG A 87 11.64 -6.94 10.84
C ARG A 87 10.62 -8.00 10.44
N ILE A 88 11.02 -9.02 9.65
CA ILE A 88 10.17 -10.18 9.37
C ILE A 88 9.81 -10.91 10.67
N LYS A 89 10.81 -11.22 11.51
CA LYS A 89 10.59 -11.93 12.79
C LYS A 89 9.69 -11.15 13.74
N GLU A 90 9.73 -9.82 13.66
CA GLU A 90 8.94 -8.90 14.47
C GLU A 90 7.58 -8.54 13.82
N ASN A 91 7.16 -9.23 12.74
CA ASN A 91 5.91 -8.97 12.02
C ASN A 91 5.72 -7.50 11.60
N ARG A 92 6.80 -6.82 11.19
CA ARG A 92 6.75 -5.39 10.79
C ARG A 92 6.38 -5.15 9.32
N PHE A 93 5.96 -6.19 8.60
CA PHE A 93 5.57 -6.11 7.19
C PHE A 93 4.18 -6.68 6.95
N VAL A 94 3.40 -5.99 6.13
CA VAL A 94 2.09 -6.48 5.63
C VAL A 94 2.30 -7.49 4.52
N GLU A 95 3.27 -7.19 3.65
CA GLU A 95 3.78 -8.10 2.63
C GLU A 95 5.28 -7.89 2.47
N TRP A 96 5.98 -8.95 2.06
CA TRP A 96 7.36 -8.87 1.62
C TRP A 96 7.68 -10.00 0.63
N ALA A 97 8.68 -9.77 -0.22
CA ALA A 97 9.17 -10.75 -1.18
C ALA A 97 10.66 -10.52 -1.49
N ILE A 98 11.29 -11.52 -2.10
CA ILE A 98 12.62 -11.39 -2.70
C ILE A 98 12.43 -11.11 -4.18
N VAL A 99 12.89 -9.96 -4.65
CA VAL A 99 12.71 -9.48 -6.03
C VAL A 99 14.08 -9.15 -6.62
N HIS A 100 14.51 -9.93 -7.61
CA HIS A 100 15.85 -9.83 -8.23
C HIS A 100 17.01 -9.95 -7.22
N GLY A 101 16.85 -10.76 -6.17
CA GLY A 101 17.85 -10.97 -5.12
C GLY A 101 17.74 -10.02 -3.93
N ASP A 102 16.93 -8.96 -4.03
CA ASP A 102 16.73 -8.00 -2.95
C ASP A 102 15.43 -8.30 -2.18
N TYR A 103 15.49 -8.27 -0.85
CA TYR A 103 14.29 -8.22 -0.02
C TYR A 103 13.59 -6.86 -0.17
N LYS A 104 12.28 -6.90 -0.37
CA LYS A 104 11.39 -5.74 -0.42
C LYS A 104 10.16 -6.00 0.41
N GLY A 105 9.63 -5.00 1.10
CA GLY A 105 8.41 -5.17 1.88
C GLY A 105 7.71 -3.86 2.21
N THR A 106 6.41 -3.96 2.47
CA THR A 106 5.56 -2.83 2.83
C THR A 106 5.38 -2.78 4.34
N PRO A 107 5.84 -1.71 5.02
CA PRO A 107 5.85 -1.65 6.48
C PRO A 107 4.43 -1.53 7.05
N THR A 108 4.16 -2.20 8.17
CA THR A 108 2.87 -2.14 8.87
C THR A 108 2.59 -0.77 9.48
N ILE A 109 3.64 -0.07 9.96
CA ILE A 109 3.50 1.18 10.71
C ILE A 109 2.72 2.24 9.93
N PHE A 110 2.98 2.37 8.62
CA PHE A 110 2.28 3.34 7.78
C PHE A 110 0.78 3.07 7.73
N LEU A 111 0.36 1.81 7.64
CA LEU A 111 -1.06 1.48 7.62
C LEU A 111 -1.72 1.69 8.99
N ILE A 112 -0.99 1.46 10.08
CA ILE A 112 -1.52 1.63 11.44
C ILE A 112 -1.69 3.11 11.79
N GLU A 113 -0.80 3.97 11.31
CA GLU A 113 -0.82 5.40 11.59
C GLU A 113 -1.78 6.18 10.67
N GLU A 114 -2.01 5.70 9.44
CA GLU A 114 -2.71 6.46 8.39
C GLU A 114 -4.10 5.94 8.01
N LEU A 115 -4.54 4.79 8.55
CA LEU A 115 -5.86 4.18 8.28
C LEU A 115 -6.69 4.00 9.55
#